data_AF-A0A2N2NG53-F1
#
_entry.id   AF-A0A2N2NG53-F1
#
_cell.length_a   1.000
_cell.length_b   1.000
_cell.length_c   1.000
_cell.angle_alpha   90.00
_cell.angle_beta   90.00
_cell.angle_gamma   90.00
#
_symmetry.space_group_name_H-M   'P 1'
#
loop_
_entity.id
_entity.type
_entity.pdbx_description
1 polymer ?
#
loop_
_entity_poly.entity_id
_entity_poly.type
_entity_poly.pdbx_seq_one_letter_code
_entity_poly.pdbx_strand_id
1 'polypeptide(L)'
;MPDCVDCHSIHQISDPTLAKFRKMSVDLCANCHTNSDIMQKYELETNVLDTYMVFHGTTITLLEDYDPNSLTNKPTCFDCHGIHGVVMSTPPIQANISALTLYPEVEVKQAGPPIENVGVTGVLVGILIGSIGALTINQLFKERNEEQIVE
;
A
#
# COMPACT_ATOMS: atom_id res chain seq x y z
N MET A 1 3.60 -11.18 25.21
CA MET A 1 2.53 -10.20 24.92
C MET A 1 3.17 -8.83 25.04
N PRO A 2 3.01 -7.93 24.06
CA PRO A 2 3.68 -6.63 24.05
C PRO A 2 3.20 -5.76 25.23
N ASP A 3 4.12 -5.00 25.81
CA ASP A 3 3.87 -3.98 26.82
C ASP A 3 3.66 -2.60 26.18
N CYS A 4 3.26 -1.61 26.98
CA CYS A 4 2.95 -0.26 26.50
C CYS A 4 4.09 0.37 25.66
N VAL A 5 5.34 0.05 26.02
CA VAL A 5 6.53 0.64 25.41
C VAL A 5 6.93 0.01 24.07
N ASP A 6 6.35 -1.15 23.76
CA ASP A 6 6.60 -1.86 22.49
C ASP A 6 5.84 -1.21 21.33
N CYS A 7 4.69 -0.58 21.61
CA CYS A 7 3.89 0.14 20.62
C CYS A 7 4.18 1.66 20.62
N HIS A 8 4.49 2.25 21.78
CA HIS A 8 4.78 3.69 21.90
C HIS A 8 6.00 3.95 22.80
N SER A 9 6.96 4.75 22.32
CA SER A 9 8.19 5.06 23.06
C SER A 9 7.96 5.96 24.29
N ILE A 10 8.72 5.74 25.37
CA ILE A 10 8.65 6.50 26.63
C ILE A 10 9.13 7.96 26.53
N HIS A 11 9.91 8.30 25.51
CA HIS A 11 10.41 9.67 25.28
C HIS A 11 9.75 10.33 24.07
N GLN A 12 8.90 9.58 23.35
CA GLN A 12 8.22 10.05 22.16
C GLN A 12 6.92 9.25 21.97
N ILE A 13 5.99 9.46 22.89
CA ILE A 13 4.66 8.85 22.80
C ILE A 13 3.98 9.48 21.58
N SER A 14 3.89 8.70 20.51
CA SER A 14 3.21 9.13 19.29
C SER A 14 1.71 9.14 19.53
N ASP A 15 1.04 10.22 19.14
CA ASP A 15 -0.41 10.32 19.21
C ASP A 15 -1.06 9.36 18.20
N PRO A 16 -1.88 8.39 18.67
CA PRO A 16 -2.46 7.36 17.81
C PRO A 16 -3.51 7.89 16.82
N THR A 17 -4.00 9.12 17.00
CA THR A 17 -4.94 9.77 16.08
C THR A 17 -4.24 10.32 14.84
N LEU A 18 -2.92 10.49 14.86
CA LEU A 18 -2.17 11.03 13.74
C LEU A 18 -2.11 10.05 12.58
N ALA A 19 -2.33 10.55 11.37
CA ALA A 19 -2.21 9.75 10.14
C ALA A 19 -0.84 9.06 10.00
N LYS A 20 0.22 9.68 10.52
CA LYS A 20 1.56 9.08 10.56
C LYS A 20 1.61 7.84 11.46
N PHE A 21 1.05 7.93 12.67
CA PHE A 21 1.00 6.79 13.59
C PHE A 21 0.18 5.64 13.02
N ARG A 22 -0.95 5.95 12.39
CA ARG A 22 -1.80 4.96 11.72
C ARG A 22 -1.01 4.15 10.69
N LYS A 23 -0.25 4.79 9.81
CA LYS A 23 0.48 4.06 8.77
C LYS A 23 1.64 3.23 9.34
N MET A 24 2.46 3.80 10.23
CA MET A 24 3.55 3.05 10.89
C MET A 24 3.07 1.91 11.79
N SER A 25 1.80 1.92 12.23
CA SER A 25 1.26 0.85 13.07
C SER A 25 1.26 -0.52 12.41
N VAL A 26 1.21 -0.57 11.08
CA VAL A 26 1.28 -1.83 10.32
C VAL A 26 2.63 -2.50 10.62
N ASP A 27 3.72 -1.74 10.56
CA ASP A 27 5.06 -2.24 10.86
C ASP A 27 5.23 -2.59 12.34
N LEU A 28 4.65 -1.79 13.24
CA LEU A 28 4.67 -2.10 14.68
C LEU A 28 4.06 -3.47 14.98
N CYS A 29 2.92 -3.79 14.37
CA CYS A 29 2.29 -5.10 14.51
C CYS A 29 3.13 -6.21 13.83
N ALA A 30 3.67 -5.92 12.65
CA ALA A 30 4.48 -6.88 11.89
C ALA A 30 5.74 -7.32 12.66
N ASN A 31 6.40 -6.43 13.40
CA ASN A 31 7.62 -6.74 14.16
C ASN A 31 7.52 -8.02 15.01
N CYS A 32 6.34 -8.27 15.58
CA CYS A 32 6.08 -9.49 16.33
C CYS A 32 5.36 -10.54 15.48
N HIS A 33 4.36 -10.14 14.69
CA HIS A 33 3.49 -11.09 14.00
C HIS A 33 4.08 -11.70 12.72
N THR A 34 5.23 -11.22 12.23
CA THR A 34 6.00 -11.86 11.16
C THR A 34 7.24 -12.58 11.70
N ASN A 35 7.46 -12.58 13.02
CA ASN A 35 8.61 -13.20 13.65
C ASN A 35 8.29 -14.65 14.06
N SER A 36 8.92 -15.62 13.39
CA SER A 36 8.72 -17.05 13.66
C SER A 36 9.07 -17.45 15.09
N ASP A 37 10.13 -16.89 15.65
CA ASP A 37 10.62 -17.25 17.00
C ASP A 37 9.67 -16.77 18.10
N ILE A 38 8.84 -15.77 17.79
CA ILE A 38 7.79 -15.28 18.69
C ILE A 38 6.50 -16.04 18.43
N MET A 39 6.06 -16.14 17.17
CA MET A 39 4.74 -16.69 16.81
C MET A 39 4.64 -18.21 17.00
N GLN A 40 5.73 -18.96 16.80
CA GLN A 40 5.75 -20.41 17.00
C GLN A 40 5.42 -20.80 18.45
N LYS A 41 5.79 -19.96 19.44
CA LYS A 41 5.45 -20.18 20.86
C LYS A 41 3.95 -20.21 21.13
N TYR A 42 3.17 -19.62 20.23
CA TYR A 42 1.72 -19.50 20.29
C TYR A 42 1.01 -20.31 19.20
N GLU A 43 1.74 -21.09 18.42
CA GLU A 43 1.21 -21.87 17.28
C GLU A 43 0.47 -20.98 16.26
N LEU A 44 0.98 -19.75 16.05
CA LEU A 44 0.42 -18.79 15.10
C LEU A 44 1.25 -18.70 13.81
N GLU A 45 0.55 -18.46 12.70
CA GLU A 45 1.16 -18.21 11.39
C GLU A 45 1.82 -16.83 11.32
N THR A 46 2.84 -16.69 10.47
CA THR A 46 3.62 -15.45 10.30
C THR A 46 3.30 -14.65 9.03
N ASN A 47 2.43 -15.20 8.17
CA ASN A 47 2.07 -14.60 6.87
C ASN A 47 0.98 -13.52 6.97
N VAL A 48 0.71 -12.99 8.17
CA VAL A 48 -0.38 -12.01 8.37
C VAL A 48 -0.09 -10.70 7.64
N LEU A 49 1.18 -10.28 7.55
CA LEU A 49 1.55 -9.08 6.79
C LEU A 49 1.37 -9.32 5.29
N ASP A 50 1.80 -10.49 4.78
CA ASP A 50 1.65 -10.82 3.35
C ASP A 50 0.18 -10.79 2.92
N THR A 51 -0.69 -11.42 3.71
CA THR A 51 -2.12 -11.45 3.44
C THR A 51 -2.77 -10.07 3.58
N TYR A 52 -2.33 -9.24 4.54
CA TYR A 52 -2.74 -7.85 4.64
C TYR A 52 -2.36 -7.02 3.41
N MET A 53 -1.14 -7.19 2.91
CA MET A 53 -0.63 -6.39 1.78
C MET A 53 -1.37 -6.66 0.47
N VAL A 54 -1.88 -7.87 0.27
CA VAL A 54 -2.68 -8.24 -0.92
C VAL A 54 -3.98 -7.45 -1.02
N PHE A 55 -4.64 -7.15 0.11
CA PHE A 55 -5.98 -6.53 0.11
C PHE A 55 -5.99 -5.07 0.60
N HIS A 56 -5.04 -4.68 1.44
CA HIS A 56 -5.05 -3.37 2.12
C HIS A 56 -3.77 -2.55 1.88
N GLY A 57 -2.63 -3.20 1.62
CA GLY A 57 -1.31 -2.57 1.67
C GLY A 57 -0.96 -1.58 0.57
N THR A 58 -1.33 -1.85 -0.69
CA THR A 58 -0.85 -1.06 -1.83
C THR A 58 -1.14 0.43 -1.74
N THR A 59 -2.32 0.81 -1.21
CA THR A 59 -2.67 2.23 -1.04
C THR A 59 -1.93 2.87 0.15
N ILE A 60 -1.62 2.11 1.20
CA ILE A 60 -0.91 2.65 2.37
C ILE A 60 0.52 3.01 1.99
N THR A 61 1.23 2.09 1.34
CA THR A 61 2.61 2.33 0.87
C THR A 61 2.68 3.54 -0.06
N LEU A 62 1.76 3.66 -1.04
CA LEU A 62 1.72 4.81 -1.94
C LEU A 62 1.45 6.14 -1.22
N LEU A 63 0.63 6.14 -0.17
CA LEU A 63 0.35 7.34 0.61
C LEU A 63 1.53 7.74 1.50
N GLU A 64 2.27 6.77 2.06
CA GLU A 64 3.51 7.05 2.79
C GLU A 64 4.55 7.74 1.92
N ASP A 65 4.72 7.27 0.68
CA ASP A 65 5.69 7.82 -0.28
C ASP A 65 5.32 9.24 -0.76
N TYR A 66 4.02 9.52 -0.94
CA TYR A 66 3.54 10.79 -1.51
C TYR A 66 3.30 11.89 -0.46
N ASP A 67 2.53 11.59 0.60
CA ASP A 67 2.27 12.52 1.71
C ASP A 67 2.14 11.71 3.01
N PRO A 68 3.20 11.60 3.82
CA PRO A 68 3.19 10.81 5.06
C PRO A 68 2.24 11.38 6.12
N ASN A 69 1.68 12.57 5.94
CA ASN A 69 0.66 13.14 6.82
C ASN A 69 -0.76 12.92 6.29
N SER A 70 -0.93 12.35 5.09
CA SER A 70 -2.22 12.01 4.54
C SER A 70 -2.84 10.81 5.28
N LEU A 71 -4.13 10.91 5.57
CA LEU A 71 -4.90 9.84 6.18
C LEU A 71 -5.19 8.76 5.13
N THR A 72 -4.86 7.51 5.45
CA THR A 72 -5.22 6.38 4.59
C THR A 72 -6.69 6.03 4.72
N ASN A 73 -7.35 5.75 3.58
CA ASN A 73 -8.71 5.21 3.56
C ASN A 73 -8.75 3.68 3.75
N LYS A 74 -7.60 3.04 3.92
CA LYS A 74 -7.49 1.60 4.18
C LYS A 74 -7.47 1.33 5.69
N PRO A 75 -8.03 0.19 6.14
CA PRO A 75 -7.89 -0.24 7.52
C PRO A 75 -6.44 -0.63 7.81
N THR A 76 -6.01 -0.32 9.03
CA THR A 76 -4.79 -0.79 9.69
C THR A 76 -5.14 -1.94 10.62
N CYS A 77 -4.15 -2.66 11.13
CA CYS A 77 -4.36 -3.85 11.97
C CYS A 77 -5.31 -3.56 13.14
N PHE A 78 -5.10 -2.43 13.83
CA PHE A 78 -5.88 -2.10 15.02
C PHE A 78 -7.29 -1.57 14.75
N ASP A 79 -7.62 -1.16 13.52
CA ASP A 79 -8.99 -0.75 13.19
C ASP A 79 -9.96 -1.95 13.26
N CYS A 80 -9.43 -3.16 13.02
CA CYS A 80 -10.17 -4.41 13.14
C CYS A 80 -9.88 -5.12 14.47
N HIS A 81 -8.66 -5.06 14.99
CA HIS A 81 -8.24 -5.86 16.16
C HIS A 81 -8.22 -5.09 17.49
N GLY A 82 -8.29 -3.76 17.49
CA GLY A 82 -8.12 -2.91 18.67
C GLY A 82 -6.65 -2.61 19.03
N ILE A 83 -6.41 -1.81 20.09
CA ILE A 83 -5.06 -1.32 20.48
C ILE A 83 -4.57 -1.70 21.89
N HIS A 84 -5.44 -1.73 22.92
CA HIS A 84 -5.05 -2.01 24.31
C HIS A 84 -5.66 -3.30 24.88
N GLY A 85 -6.50 -3.95 24.09
CA GLY A 85 -7.16 -5.20 24.41
C GLY A 85 -7.38 -5.94 23.11
N VAL A 86 -6.27 -6.23 22.41
CA VAL A 86 -6.24 -6.97 21.14
C VAL A 86 -6.81 -8.36 21.39
N VAL A 87 -8.12 -8.48 21.42
CA VAL A 87 -8.84 -9.73 21.67
C VAL A 87 -8.99 -10.49 20.36
N MET A 88 -8.96 -11.81 20.46
CA MET A 88 -9.38 -12.77 19.44
C MET A 88 -10.90 -12.72 19.20
N SER A 89 -11.43 -11.52 18.99
CA SER A 89 -12.79 -11.30 18.55
C SER A 89 -12.66 -10.62 17.21
N THR A 90 -12.77 -11.38 16.12
CA THR A 90 -13.12 -10.80 14.82
C THR A 90 -14.40 -10.01 15.02
N PRO A 91 -14.39 -8.66 14.96
CA PRO A 91 -15.64 -7.93 14.79
C PRO A 91 -16.30 -8.47 13.52
N PRO A 92 -17.64 -8.44 13.39
CA PRO A 92 -18.24 -8.71 12.09
C PRO A 92 -17.55 -7.82 11.06
N ILE A 93 -16.89 -8.44 10.07
CA ILE A 93 -16.15 -7.73 9.02
C ILE A 93 -17.16 -6.82 8.31
N GLN A 94 -17.17 -5.55 8.69
CA GLN A 94 -18.01 -4.56 8.04
C GLN A 94 -17.15 -3.94 6.94
N ALA A 95 -17.62 -3.99 5.70
CA ALA A 95 -16.87 -3.51 4.54
C ALA A 95 -16.57 -1.99 4.58
N ASN A 96 -17.07 -1.25 5.57
CA ASN A 96 -16.89 0.20 5.73
C ASN A 96 -15.92 0.61 6.85
N ILE A 97 -15.14 -0.31 7.43
CA ILE A 97 -14.17 0.05 8.47
C ILE A 97 -12.98 0.74 7.79
N SER A 98 -13.07 2.06 7.63
CA SER A 98 -11.99 2.92 7.17
C SER A 98 -11.66 3.95 8.25
N ALA A 99 -10.44 4.51 8.20
CA ALA A 99 -10.07 5.63 9.07
C ALA A 99 -11.10 6.78 9.00
N LEU A 100 -11.69 6.99 7.82
CA LEU A 100 -12.71 8.00 7.56
C LEU A 100 -14.00 7.79 8.38
N THR A 101 -14.34 6.53 8.63
CA THR A 101 -15.57 6.15 9.33
C THR A 101 -15.34 6.10 10.84
N LEU A 102 -14.15 5.70 11.28
CA LEU A 102 -13.81 5.59 12.70
C LEU A 102 -13.35 6.92 13.30
N TYR A 103 -12.78 7.83 12.51
CA TYR A 103 -12.20 9.09 12.96
C TYR A 103 -12.73 10.27 12.12
N PRO A 104 -14.03 10.62 12.24
CA PRO A 104 -14.68 11.62 11.39
C PRO A 104 -14.15 13.05 11.61
N GLU A 105 -13.44 13.29 12.72
CA GLU A 105 -12.89 14.60 13.08
C GLU A 105 -11.48 14.84 12.51
N VAL A 106 -10.84 13.82 11.93
CA VAL A 106 -9.50 13.98 11.34
C VAL A 106 -9.61 14.70 10.00
N GLU A 107 -8.89 15.81 9.87
CA GLU A 107 -8.87 16.61 8.65
C GLU A 107 -8.30 15.79 7.48
N VAL A 108 -9.17 15.42 6.53
CA VAL A 108 -8.81 14.64 5.36
C VAL A 108 -8.35 15.60 4.27
N LYS A 109 -7.06 15.59 3.93
CA LYS A 109 -6.64 16.18 2.66
C LYS A 109 -7.31 15.40 1.54
N GLN A 110 -8.28 16.01 0.87
CA GLN A 110 -8.88 15.42 -0.32
C GLN A 110 -7.77 15.12 -1.33
N ALA A 111 -7.87 13.98 -2.01
CA ALA A 111 -7.05 13.75 -3.19
C ALA A 111 -7.19 14.99 -4.09
N GLY A 112 -6.06 15.51 -4.57
CA GLY A 112 -6.06 16.62 -5.50
C GLY A 112 -6.99 16.34 -6.69
N PRO A 113 -7.44 17.38 -7.40
CA PRO A 113 -8.31 17.18 -8.56
C PRO A 113 -7.70 16.10 -9.47
N PRO A 114 -8.55 15.23 -10.06
CA PRO A 114 -8.06 14.23 -11.00
C PRO A 114 -7.13 14.89 -12.00
N ILE A 115 -5.97 14.29 -12.25
CA ILE A 115 -5.07 14.76 -13.31
C ILE A 115 -5.83 14.75 -14.64
N GLU A 116 -6.22 15.94 -15.07
CA GLU A 116 -6.95 16.17 -16.29
C GLU A 116 -6.03 15.79 -17.45
N ASN A 117 -6.54 15.06 -18.45
CA ASN A 117 -5.82 14.63 -19.65
C ASN A 117 -4.93 13.39 -19.56
N VAL A 118 -4.96 12.56 -18.50
CA VAL A 118 -4.26 11.25 -18.52
C VAL A 118 -4.66 10.39 -19.71
N GLY A 119 -5.94 10.42 -20.10
CA GLY A 119 -6.41 9.72 -21.29
C GLY A 119 -5.77 10.22 -22.58
N VAL A 120 -5.68 11.54 -22.78
CA VAL A 120 -5.12 12.12 -24.00
C VAL A 120 -3.60 11.95 -24.04
N THR A 121 -2.91 12.24 -22.93
CA THR A 121 -1.47 12.06 -22.80
C THR A 121 -1.08 10.59 -22.94
N GLY A 122 -1.83 9.67 -22.34
CA GLY A 122 -1.63 8.24 -22.47
C GLY A 122 -1.84 7.72 -23.90
N VAL A 123 -2.86 8.21 -24.61
CA VAL A 123 -3.09 7.89 -26.03
C VAL A 123 -1.97 8.41 -26.91
N LEU A 124 -1.52 9.66 -26.71
CA LEU A 124 -0.42 10.24 -27.49
C LEU A 124 0.90 9.50 -27.27
N VAL A 125 1.23 9.18 -26.01
CA VAL A 125 2.42 8.40 -25.66
C VAL A 125 2.34 6.97 -26.22
N GLY A 126 1.18 6.33 -26.14
CA GLY A 126 0.95 5.01 -26.72
C GLY A 126 1.11 4.99 -28.25
N ILE A 127 0.56 6.00 -28.95
CA ILE A 127 0.71 6.14 -30.41
C ILE A 127 2.17 6.37 -30.80
N LEU A 128 2.89 7.22 -30.06
CA LEU A 128 4.31 7.49 -30.31
C LEU A 128 5.15 6.22 -30.15
N ILE A 129 5.00 5.50 -29.03
CA ILE A 129 5.75 4.27 -28.77
C ILE A 129 5.39 3.19 -29.81
N GLY A 130 4.10 3.03 -30.14
CA GLY A 130 3.64 2.08 -31.15
C GLY A 130 4.17 2.39 -32.55
N SER A 131 4.22 3.67 -32.93
CA SER A 131 4.72 4.10 -34.24
C SER A 131 6.23 3.88 -34.39
N ILE A 132 7.00 4.21 -33.34
CA ILE A 132 8.44 3.94 -33.30
C ILE A 132 8.67 2.42 -33.40
N GLY A 133 7.95 1.61 -32.62
CA GLY A 133 8.06 0.16 -32.69
C GLY A 133 7.76 -0.41 -34.08
N ALA A 134 6.69 0.05 -34.73
CA ALA A 134 6.32 -0.37 -36.07
C ALA A 134 7.37 0.02 -37.13
N LEU A 135 7.93 1.23 -37.03
CA LEU A 135 8.99 1.70 -37.92
C LEU A 135 10.27 0.88 -37.77
N THR A 136 10.69 0.61 -36.52
CA THR A 136 11.86 -0.23 -36.24
C THR A 136 11.66 -1.65 -36.80
N ILE A 137 10.49 -2.25 -36.59
CA ILE A 137 10.17 -3.58 -37.14
C ILE A 137 10.21 -3.56 -38.67
N ASN A 138 9.65 -2.52 -39.30
CA ASN A 138 9.63 -2.40 -40.76
C ASN A 138 11.05 -2.19 -41.34
N GLN A 139 11.92 -1.44 -40.67
CA GLN A 139 13.32 -1.30 -41.04
C GLN A 139 14.06 -2.64 -40.96
N LEU A 140 13.87 -3.41 -39.88
CA LEU A 140 14.48 -4.74 -39.72
C LEU A 140 14.02 -5.71 -40.81
N PHE A 141 12.74 -5.68 -41.21
CA PHE A 141 12.26 -6.50 -42.33
C PHE A 141 12.88 -6.08 -43.67
N LYS A 142 13.10 -4.78 -43.86
CA LYS A 142 13.72 -4.26 -45.09
C LYS A 142 15.19 -4.67 -45.17
N GLU A 143 15.95 -4.50 -44.09
CA GLU A 143 17.37 -4.91 -44.00
C GLU A 143 17.51 -6.42 -44.24
N ARG A 144 16.68 -7.26 -43.60
CA ARG A 144 16.70 -8.72 -43.81
C ARG A 144 16.37 -9.12 -45.25
N ASN A 145 15.42 -8.45 -45.89
CA ASN A 145 15.07 -8.75 -47.29
C ASN A 145 16.16 -8.27 -48.25
N GLU A 146 16.83 -7.15 -47.97
CA GLU A 146 17.98 -6.69 -48.76
C GLU A 146 19.18 -7.65 -48.63
N GLU A 147 19.45 -8.19 -47.45
CA GLU A 147 20.48 -9.23 -47.25
C GLU A 147 20.17 -10.51 -48.04
N GLN A 148 18.90 -10.95 -48.11
CA GLN A 148 18.49 -12.13 -48.89
C GLN A 148 18.58 -11.96 -50.42
N ILE A 149 18.73 -10.74 -50.94
CA ILE A 149 18.81 -10.47 -52.39
C ILE A 149 20.28 -10.44 -52.88
N VAL A 150 21.24 -10.35 -51.96
CA VAL A 150 22.68 -10.20 -52.26
C VAL A 150 23.43 -11.56 -52.22
N GLU A 151 22.75 -12.65 -51.85
CA GLU A 151 23.23 -14.05 -51.89
C GLU A 151 22.66 -14.81 -53.12
#